data_AF-A0A964U370-F1
#
_entry.id   AF-A0A964U370-F1
#
_cell.length_a   1.000
_cell.length_b   1.000
_cell.length_c   1.000
_cell.angle_alpha   90.00
_cell.angle_beta   90.00
_cell.angle_gamma   90.00
#
_symmetry.space_group_name_H-M   'P 1'
#
loop_
_entity.id
_entity.type
_entity.pdbx_description
1 polymer ?
#
loop_
_entity_poly.entity_id
_entity_poly.type
_entity_poly.pdbx_seq_one_letter_code
_entity_poly.pdbx_strand_id
1 'polypeptide(L)'
;MQSLFPTNDDELLTSVYQKLGRTLDDLPYTEQFDALYDAMYGAVTDGPPRGVVFRRLHNLRKAGRLPRLGRAPGGPPRIDAAHEALLIRIVESAHGPISTRDQLPYTEAFDRIAARFNAEAGLSLTHHDLWRILAKLAK
;
A
#
# COMPACT_ATOMS: atom_id res chain seq x y z
N MET A 1 17.55 -9.31 32.40
CA MET A 1 18.40 -8.41 31.61
C MET A 1 18.06 -8.59 30.14
N GLN A 2 17.70 -7.49 29.47
CA GLN A 2 17.67 -7.28 28.02
C GLN A 2 16.99 -8.32 27.12
N SER A 3 15.81 -7.94 26.63
CA SER A 3 15.59 -7.86 25.19
C SER A 3 14.87 -6.55 24.92
N LEU A 4 15.61 -5.49 24.57
CA LEU A 4 15.04 -4.25 24.04
C LEU A 4 14.82 -4.39 22.51
N PHE A 5 14.40 -5.61 22.12
CA PHE A 5 14.33 -6.25 20.80
C PHE A 5 15.67 -6.63 20.15
N PRO A 6 16.02 -7.93 20.18
CA PRO A 6 16.68 -8.54 19.03
C PRO A 6 15.96 -9.84 18.59
N THR A 7 16.13 -10.17 17.30
CA THR A 7 15.61 -11.32 16.52
C THR A 7 14.37 -11.00 15.66
N ASN A 8 14.65 -10.26 14.58
CA ASN A 8 13.88 -9.97 13.37
C ASN A 8 12.58 -9.14 13.47
N ASP A 9 12.71 -7.82 13.31
CA ASP A 9 11.62 -6.87 12.97
C ASP A 9 10.60 -7.40 11.95
N ASP A 10 11.04 -8.22 10.99
CA ASP A 10 10.18 -8.84 9.98
C ASP A 10 9.16 -9.84 10.57
N GLU A 11 9.55 -10.58 11.61
CA GLU A 11 8.68 -11.57 12.27
C GLU A 11 7.60 -10.89 13.08
N LEU A 12 7.97 -9.83 13.81
CA LEU A 12 7.02 -8.98 14.51
C LEU A 12 6.06 -8.31 13.53
N LEU A 13 6.58 -7.69 12.46
CA LEU A 13 5.77 -7.06 11.41
C LEU A 13 4.80 -8.06 10.77
N THR A 14 5.26 -9.27 10.50
CA THR A 14 4.44 -10.36 9.95
C THR A 14 3.35 -10.80 10.93
N SER A 15 3.68 -10.92 12.22
CA SER A 15 2.72 -11.28 13.29
C SER A 15 1.63 -10.22 13.47
N VAL A 16 2.02 -8.94 13.48
CA VAL A 16 1.08 -7.81 13.54
C VAL A 16 0.17 -7.80 12.30
N TYR A 17 0.75 -7.94 11.11
CA TYR A 17 -0.01 -8.03 9.86
C TYR A 17 -1.06 -9.16 9.89
N GLN A 18 -0.68 -10.36 10.35
CA GLN A 18 -1.59 -11.51 10.46
C GLN A 18 -2.81 -11.21 11.33
N LYS A 19 -2.61 -10.54 12.47
CA LYS A 19 -3.69 -10.21 13.42
C LYS A 19 -4.73 -9.24 12.83
N LEU A 20 -4.34 -8.42 11.85
CA LEU A 20 -5.25 -7.47 11.21
C LEU A 20 -6.22 -8.12 10.21
N GLY A 21 -5.88 -9.30 9.69
CA GLY A 21 -6.77 -10.08 8.83
C GLY A 21 -7.09 -9.46 7.46
N ARG A 22 -6.36 -8.43 7.02
CA ARG A 22 -6.63 -7.68 5.77
C ARG A 22 -5.63 -8.02 4.65
N THR A 23 -6.07 -8.02 3.39
CA THR A 23 -5.15 -8.29 2.26
C THR A 23 -4.14 -7.16 2.10
N LEU A 24 -2.93 -7.49 1.62
CA LEU A 24 -1.87 -6.50 1.41
C LEU A 24 -2.27 -5.41 0.41
N ASP A 25 -2.92 -5.78 -0.70
CA ASP A 25 -3.43 -4.83 -1.71
C ASP A 25 -4.54 -3.91 -1.18
N ASP A 26 -5.11 -4.20 -0.03
CA ASP A 26 -6.22 -3.46 0.59
C ASP A 26 -5.79 -2.73 1.86
N LEU A 27 -4.50 -2.76 2.18
CA LEU A 27 -3.99 -2.25 3.44
C LEU A 27 -3.67 -0.74 3.41
N PRO A 28 -3.07 -0.15 2.36
CA PRO A 28 -2.71 1.27 2.36
C PRO A 28 -3.89 2.20 2.59
N TYR A 29 -3.65 3.31 3.30
CA TYR A 29 -4.61 4.36 3.60
C TYR A 29 -5.82 3.88 4.40
N THR A 30 -5.59 2.98 5.36
CA THR A 30 -6.62 2.42 6.24
C THR A 30 -6.20 2.52 7.69
N GLU A 31 -7.18 2.60 8.60
CA GLU A 31 -6.93 2.58 10.04
C GLU A 31 -6.18 1.32 10.48
N GLN A 32 -6.35 0.19 9.78
CA GLN A 32 -5.61 -1.04 10.08
C GLN A 32 -4.13 -0.90 9.74
N PHE A 33 -3.76 -0.18 8.68
CA PHE A 33 -2.36 0.11 8.41
C PHE A 33 -1.79 1.11 9.41
N ASP A 34 -2.55 2.12 9.80
CA ASP A 34 -2.10 3.04 10.85
C ASP A 34 -1.90 2.31 12.17
N ALA A 35 -2.83 1.42 12.57
CA ALA A 35 -2.65 0.56 13.74
C ALA A 35 -1.44 -0.39 13.61
N LEU A 36 -1.17 -0.94 12.42
CA LEU A 36 0.05 -1.71 12.16
C LEU A 36 1.30 -0.87 12.39
N TYR A 37 1.31 0.34 11.83
CA TYR A 37 2.44 1.24 11.89
C TYR A 37 2.71 1.67 13.33
N ASP A 38 1.67 2.07 14.06
CA ASP A 38 1.75 2.52 15.45
C ASP A 38 2.19 1.38 16.39
N ALA A 39 1.72 0.15 16.15
CA ALA A 39 2.16 -1.01 16.92
C ALA A 39 3.66 -1.30 16.75
N MET A 40 4.23 -0.98 15.59
CA MET A 40 5.65 -1.21 15.28
C MET A 40 6.54 -0.03 15.68
N TYR A 41 6.05 1.19 15.48
CA TYR A 41 6.88 2.40 15.47
C TYR A 41 6.29 3.57 16.26
N GLY A 42 5.13 3.43 16.90
CA GLY A 42 4.44 4.53 17.58
C GLY A 42 5.18 5.12 18.79
N ALA A 43 6.10 4.34 19.39
CA ALA A 43 6.97 4.81 20.47
C ALA A 43 8.37 5.25 19.98
N VAL A 44 8.64 5.18 18.67
CA VAL A 44 9.94 5.48 18.07
C VAL A 44 9.92 6.89 17.49
N THR A 45 10.70 7.79 18.07
CA THR A 45 11.00 9.08 17.46
C THR A 45 11.74 8.82 16.13
N ASP A 46 11.22 9.33 15.03
CA ASP A 46 11.75 9.13 13.67
C ASP A 46 11.65 7.70 13.10
N GLY A 47 10.49 7.06 13.31
CA GLY A 47 10.15 5.82 12.62
C GLY A 47 10.22 5.93 11.08
N PRO A 48 10.41 4.79 10.36
CA PRO A 48 10.55 4.78 8.90
C PRO A 48 9.27 5.28 8.22
N PRO A 49 9.34 5.99 7.07
CA PRO A 49 8.14 6.45 6.38
C PRO A 49 7.14 5.32 6.08
N ARG A 50 5.83 5.59 6.15
CA ARG A 50 4.76 4.61 5.89
C ARG A 50 4.95 3.83 4.59
N GLY A 51 5.34 4.50 3.50
CA GLY A 51 5.62 3.86 2.20
C GLY A 51 6.75 2.83 2.27
N VAL A 52 7.78 3.06 3.10
CA VAL A 52 8.88 2.11 3.32
C VAL A 52 8.37 0.86 4.05
N VAL A 53 7.52 1.03 5.07
CA VAL A 53 6.92 -0.09 5.80
C VAL A 53 6.01 -0.92 4.89
N PHE A 54 5.20 -0.25 4.06
CA PHE A 54 4.35 -0.95 3.09
C PHE A 54 5.17 -1.73 2.05
N ARG A 55 6.22 -1.11 1.50
CA ARG A 55 7.15 -1.78 0.57
C ARG A 55 7.84 -2.98 1.23
N ARG A 56 8.19 -2.87 2.52
CA ARG A 56 8.75 -3.99 3.30
C ARG A 56 7.79 -5.18 3.36
N LEU A 57 6.49 -4.95 3.59
CA LEU A 57 5.47 -6.00 3.53
C LEU A 57 5.38 -6.66 2.13
N HIS A 58 5.46 -5.86 1.06
CA HIS A 58 5.52 -6.40 -0.31
C HIS A 58 6.77 -7.26 -0.56
N ASN A 59 7.92 -6.86 -0.04
CA ASN A 59 9.15 -7.66 -0.16
C ASN A 59 9.04 -8.98 0.61
N LEU A 60 8.47 -8.96 1.82
CA LEU A 60 8.19 -10.16 2.60
C LEU A 60 7.21 -11.10 1.88
N ARG A 61 6.19 -10.54 1.22
CA ARG A 61 5.26 -11.30 0.37
C ARG A 61 5.98 -12.00 -0.77
N LYS A 62 6.84 -11.28 -1.51
CA LYS A 62 7.61 -11.82 -2.63
C LYS A 62 8.59 -12.91 -2.17
N ALA A 63 9.13 -12.78 -0.97
CA ALA A 63 10.00 -13.78 -0.34
C ALA A 63 9.25 -14.98 0.26
N GLY A 64 7.92 -15.05 0.17
CA GLY A 64 7.11 -16.14 0.75
C GLY A 64 6.99 -16.10 2.27
N ARG A 65 7.44 -15.02 2.92
CA ARG A 65 7.45 -14.85 4.39
C ARG A 65 6.21 -14.15 4.94
N LEU A 66 5.39 -13.55 4.07
CA LEU A 66 4.11 -12.94 4.45
C LEU A 66 2.93 -13.83 4.00
N PRO A 67 2.08 -14.33 4.92
CA PRO A 67 0.97 -15.24 4.58
C PRO A 67 -0.13 -14.52 3.81
N ARG A 68 -0.85 -15.24 2.94
CA ARG A 68 -2.02 -14.68 2.21
C ARG A 68 -3.19 -14.64 3.18
N LEU A 69 -3.56 -13.44 3.61
CA LEU A 69 -4.75 -13.22 4.41
C LEU A 69 -5.99 -13.19 3.50
N GLY A 70 -7.14 -13.54 4.06
CA GLY A 70 -8.42 -13.72 3.36
C GLY A 70 -8.93 -12.46 2.65
N ARG A 71 -10.12 -12.51 2.08
CA ARG A 71 -10.62 -11.50 1.11
C ARG A 71 -10.82 -10.13 1.76
N ALA A 72 -10.36 -9.08 1.07
CA ALA A 72 -10.68 -7.69 1.39
C ALA A 72 -12.20 -7.47 1.50
N PRO A 73 -12.69 -6.65 2.46
CA PRO A 73 -14.07 -6.19 2.45
C PRO A 73 -14.30 -5.33 1.19
N GLY A 74 -14.90 -5.94 0.16
CA GLY A 74 -15.22 -5.25 -1.08
C GLY A 74 -14.14 -5.28 -2.17
N GLY A 75 -14.59 -5.02 -3.41
CA GLY A 75 -13.72 -4.83 -4.56
C GLY A 75 -13.25 -3.38 -4.70
N PRO A 76 -12.22 -3.12 -5.53
CA PRO A 76 -11.89 -1.75 -5.92
C PRO A 76 -13.12 -1.06 -6.55
N PRO A 77 -13.23 0.26 -6.45
CA PRO A 77 -14.22 1.01 -7.22
C PRO A 77 -14.14 0.66 -8.70
N ARG A 78 -15.31 0.60 -9.34
CA ARG A 78 -15.40 0.33 -10.77
C ARG A 78 -15.23 1.64 -11.53
N ILE A 79 -14.26 1.68 -12.41
CA ILE A 79 -14.09 2.72 -13.42
C ILE A 79 -14.17 2.06 -14.81
N ASP A 80 -14.51 2.83 -15.82
CA ASP A 80 -14.54 2.31 -17.20
C ASP A 80 -13.13 2.11 -17.78
N ALA A 81 -13.06 1.44 -18.93
CA ALA A 81 -11.80 1.11 -19.59
C ALA A 81 -11.00 2.35 -20.04
N ALA A 82 -11.66 3.47 -20.35
CA ALA A 82 -10.96 4.69 -20.74
C ALA A 82 -10.23 5.30 -19.53
N HIS A 83 -10.88 5.30 -18.37
CA HIS A 83 -10.27 5.69 -17.11
C HIS A 83 -9.16 4.73 -16.65
N GLU A 84 -9.32 3.40 -16.84
CA GLU A 84 -8.24 2.44 -16.54
C GLU A 84 -6.99 2.75 -17.40
N ALA A 85 -7.16 2.95 -18.71
CA ALA A 85 -6.06 3.30 -19.62
C ALA A 85 -5.41 4.65 -19.27
N LEU A 86 -6.23 5.65 -18.90
CA LEU A 86 -5.75 6.96 -18.44
C LEU A 86 -4.88 6.82 -17.19
N LEU A 87 -5.32 6.06 -16.19
CA LEU A 87 -4.58 5.85 -14.96
C LEU A 87 -3.21 5.19 -15.23
N ILE A 88 -3.19 4.13 -16.05
CA ILE A 88 -1.94 3.45 -16.44
C ILE A 88 -0.99 4.45 -17.09
N ARG A 89 -1.46 5.24 -18.07
CA ARG A 89 -0.63 6.24 -18.75
C ARG A 89 -0.05 7.28 -17.80
N ILE A 90 -0.85 7.79 -16.86
CA ILE A 90 -0.39 8.78 -15.88
C ILE A 90 0.68 8.18 -14.97
N VAL A 91 0.44 6.97 -14.45
CA VAL A 91 1.39 6.28 -13.56
C VAL A 91 2.68 6.00 -14.30
N GLU A 92 2.62 5.43 -15.50
CA GLU A 92 3.81 5.07 -16.26
C GLU A 92 4.64 6.29 -16.67
N SER A 93 3.99 7.41 -16.97
CA SER A 93 4.66 8.68 -17.25
C SER A 93 5.32 9.29 -16.03
N ALA A 94 4.78 9.10 -14.81
CA ALA A 94 5.25 9.79 -13.60
C ALA A 94 6.20 8.96 -12.74
N HIS A 95 6.05 7.63 -12.76
CA HIS A 95 6.71 6.69 -11.85
C HIS A 95 7.46 5.57 -12.59
N GLY A 96 7.20 5.39 -13.89
CA GLY A 96 7.70 4.26 -14.67
C GLY A 96 6.76 3.06 -14.59
N PRO A 97 7.23 1.86 -14.99
CA PRO A 97 6.37 0.71 -15.27
C PRO A 97 5.39 0.41 -14.14
N ILE A 98 4.12 0.17 -14.48
CA ILE A 98 3.08 -0.13 -13.48
C ILE A 98 3.46 -1.30 -12.57
N SER A 99 4.31 -2.24 -13.02
CA SER A 99 4.81 -3.35 -12.22
C SER A 99 5.54 -2.92 -10.94
N THR A 100 6.08 -1.71 -10.86
CA THR A 100 6.78 -1.15 -9.67
C THR A 100 5.87 -0.30 -8.76
N ARG A 101 4.55 -0.37 -8.94
CA ARG A 101 3.56 0.40 -8.16
C ARG A 101 3.66 0.25 -6.64
N ASP A 102 4.27 -0.83 -6.13
CA ASP A 102 4.45 -1.05 -4.68
C ASP A 102 5.35 -0.01 -4.01
N GLN A 103 5.97 0.89 -4.79
CA GLN A 103 6.76 2.02 -4.32
C GLN A 103 5.95 3.33 -4.23
N LEU A 104 4.72 3.37 -4.74
CA LEU A 104 3.92 4.60 -4.82
C LEU A 104 3.22 5.00 -3.51
N PRO A 105 2.61 4.08 -2.73
CA PRO A 105 1.84 4.49 -1.56
C PRO A 105 2.65 5.36 -0.58
N TYR A 106 1.99 6.39 -0.08
CA TYR A 106 2.51 7.39 0.85
C TYR A 106 3.71 8.19 0.31
N THR A 107 3.73 8.44 -0.99
CA THR A 107 4.73 9.33 -1.62
C THR A 107 4.05 10.53 -2.25
N GLU A 108 4.75 11.65 -2.32
CA GLU A 108 4.27 12.84 -3.03
C GLU A 108 3.99 12.57 -4.52
N ALA A 109 4.72 11.61 -5.11
CA ALA A 109 4.49 11.19 -6.49
C ALA A 109 3.08 10.60 -6.64
N PHE A 110 2.64 9.79 -5.68
CA PHE A 110 1.29 9.24 -5.70
C PHE A 110 0.23 10.30 -5.43
N ASP A 111 0.50 11.27 -4.56
CA ASP A 111 -0.40 12.41 -4.34
C ASP A 111 -0.60 13.22 -5.64
N ARG A 112 0.49 13.48 -6.39
CA ARG A 112 0.44 14.13 -7.70
C ARG A 112 -0.31 13.31 -8.74
N ILE A 113 -0.10 11.99 -8.77
CA ILE A 113 -0.84 11.07 -9.65
C ILE A 113 -2.34 11.10 -9.33
N ALA A 114 -2.70 11.05 -8.05
CA ALA A 114 -4.09 11.07 -7.61
C ALA A 114 -4.79 12.38 -7.98
N ALA A 115 -4.14 13.51 -7.70
CA ALA A 115 -4.64 14.82 -8.08
C ALA A 115 -4.83 14.94 -9.61
N ARG A 116 -3.83 14.54 -10.39
CA ARG A 116 -3.88 14.59 -11.86
C ARG A 116 -4.96 13.68 -12.43
N PHE A 117 -5.05 12.44 -11.95
CA PHE A 117 -6.04 11.48 -12.42
C PHE A 117 -7.46 11.95 -12.13
N ASN A 118 -7.74 12.39 -10.90
CA ASN A 118 -9.07 12.91 -10.54
C ASN A 118 -9.46 14.13 -11.38
N ALA A 119 -8.50 15.04 -11.66
CA ALA A 119 -8.74 16.20 -12.51
C ALA A 119 -9.02 15.82 -13.98
N GLU A 120 -8.25 14.91 -14.57
CA GLU A 120 -8.44 14.49 -15.97
C GLU A 120 -9.67 13.57 -16.15
N ALA A 121 -10.00 12.74 -15.16
CA ALA A 121 -11.13 11.81 -15.19
C ALA A 121 -12.46 12.43 -14.73
N GLY A 122 -12.43 13.61 -14.10
CA GLY A 122 -13.62 14.20 -13.47
C GLY A 122 -14.15 13.36 -12.29
N LEU A 123 -13.26 12.65 -11.59
CA LEU A 123 -13.59 11.80 -10.45
C LEU A 123 -13.09 12.42 -9.15
N SER A 124 -13.48 11.82 -8.03
CA SER A 124 -13.02 12.22 -6.69
C SER A 124 -12.67 10.99 -5.87
N LEU A 125 -11.77 10.16 -6.41
CA LEU A 125 -11.28 8.96 -5.74
C LEU A 125 -10.33 9.34 -4.60
N THR A 126 -10.46 8.62 -3.48
CA THR A 126 -9.48 8.71 -2.38
C THR A 126 -8.16 8.04 -2.78
N HIS A 127 -7.09 8.29 -2.03
CA HIS A 127 -5.82 7.57 -2.20
C HIS A 127 -5.99 6.06 -2.05
N HIS A 128 -6.84 5.63 -1.11
CA HIS A 128 -7.18 4.22 -0.94
C HIS A 128 -7.84 3.66 -2.20
N ASP A 129 -8.90 4.31 -2.69
CA ASP A 129 -9.63 3.89 -3.90
C ASP A 129 -8.73 3.77 -5.12
N LEU A 130 -7.91 4.80 -5.36
CA LEU A 130 -6.99 4.83 -6.48
C LEU A 130 -5.95 3.71 -6.38
N TRP A 131 -5.42 3.46 -5.16
CA TRP A 131 -4.51 2.36 -4.91
C TRP A 131 -5.17 1.01 -5.19
N ARG A 132 -6.41 0.79 -4.76
CA ARG A 132 -7.15 -0.46 -4.99
C ARG A 132 -7.35 -0.74 -6.48
N ILE A 133 -7.64 0.29 -7.27
CA ILE A 133 -7.72 0.18 -8.73
C ILE A 133 -6.35 -0.15 -9.32
N LEU A 134 -5.31 0.59 -8.94
CA LEU A 134 -3.96 0.38 -9.44
C LEU A 134 -3.42 -1.03 -9.13
N ALA A 135 -3.66 -1.51 -7.92
CA ALA A 135 -3.29 -2.86 -7.49
C ALA A 135 -4.04 -3.95 -8.27
N LYS A 136 -5.27 -3.70 -8.73
CA LYS A 136 -6.02 -4.60 -9.64
C LYS A 136 -5.42 -4.58 -11.04
N LEU A 137 -5.08 -3.41 -11.59
CA LEU A 137 -4.58 -3.26 -12.95
C LEU A 137 -3.18 -3.85 -13.16
N ALA A 138 -2.38 -3.93 -12.10
CA ALA A 138 -1.02 -4.46 -12.13
C ALA A 138 -0.92 -5.99 -11.93
N LYS A 139 -2.02 -6.74 -12.14
CA LYS A 139 -2.10 -8.20 -11.95
C LYS A 139 -1.86 -8.97 -13.23
#